data_AF-A0A7Z7IX64-F1
#
_entry.id   AF-A0A7Z7IX64-F1
#
_cell.length_a   1.000
_cell.length_b   1.000
_cell.length_c   1.000
_cell.angle_alpha   90.00
_cell.angle_beta   90.00
_cell.angle_gamma   90.00
#
_symmetry.space_group_name_H-M   'P 1'
#
loop_
_entity.id
_entity.type
_entity.pdbx_description
1 polymer ?
#
loop_
_entity_poly.entity_id
_entity_poly.type
_entity_poly.pdbx_seq_one_letter_code
_entity_poly.pdbx_strand_id
1 'polypeptide(L)'
;MACSPRRSLPRVDHFPSHAGALPHPRTDPGKPRRPGHPRAPQHCTVGYGYYPDSHQRIPTLRLRGRWLEQLGFTIGSRLHIRMRNGELVVTVADDGEKAPDKAANN
;
A
#
# COMPACT_ATOMS: atom_id res chain seq x y z
N MET A 1 24.34 0.89 -68.28
CA MET A 1 24.11 2.34 -68.44
C MET A 1 22.59 2.55 -68.38
N ALA A 2 21.96 3.40 -67.59
CA ALA A 2 22.44 4.50 -66.76
C ALA A 2 21.36 4.88 -65.71
N CYS A 3 21.82 5.54 -64.65
CA CYS A 3 21.20 6.60 -63.84
C CYS A 3 19.84 6.40 -63.13
N SER A 4 19.91 6.36 -61.80
CA SER A 4 18.83 6.65 -60.85
C SER A 4 18.31 8.10 -60.98
N PRO A 5 17.02 8.35 -60.71
CA PRO A 5 16.55 9.68 -60.36
C PRO A 5 16.62 9.89 -58.83
N ARG A 6 17.37 10.92 -58.41
CA ARG A 6 17.33 11.48 -57.06
C ARG A 6 15.91 11.98 -56.78
N ARG A 7 15.22 11.40 -55.80
CA ARG A 7 13.99 11.96 -55.25
C ARG A 7 14.36 13.01 -54.21
N SER A 8 14.06 14.27 -54.51
CA SER A 8 14.18 15.40 -53.60
C SER A 8 13.23 15.22 -52.41
N LEU A 9 13.78 15.22 -51.20
CA LEU A 9 13.01 15.27 -49.96
C LEU A 9 12.46 16.69 -49.75
N PRO A 10 11.24 16.87 -49.21
CA PRO A 10 10.75 18.18 -48.85
C PRO A 10 11.57 18.76 -47.68
N ARG A 11 11.84 20.06 -47.79
CA ARG A 11 12.49 20.93 -46.80
C ARG A 11 11.74 20.81 -45.47
N VAL A 12 12.45 20.47 -44.41
CA VAL A 12 11.91 20.43 -43.05
C VAL A 12 11.55 21.86 -42.62
N ASP A 13 10.27 22.13 -42.42
CA ASP A 13 9.84 23.36 -41.77
C ASP A 13 10.28 23.33 -40.31
N HIS A 14 10.95 24.40 -39.91
CA HIS A 14 11.41 24.64 -38.55
C HIS A 14 10.16 24.83 -37.66
N PHE A 15 9.79 23.81 -36.88
CA PHE A 15 8.79 23.96 -35.82
C PHE A 15 9.39 24.81 -34.69
N PRO A 16 8.83 25.98 -34.34
CA PRO A 16 9.28 26.71 -33.17
C PRO A 16 8.82 25.95 -31.92
N SER A 17 9.79 25.32 -31.25
CA SER A 17 9.58 24.66 -29.97
C SER A 17 9.39 25.73 -28.88
N HIS A 18 8.19 26.28 -28.77
CA HIS A 18 7.75 26.95 -27.54
C HIS A 18 7.38 25.87 -26.53
N ALA A 19 8.39 25.22 -25.97
CA ALA A 19 8.27 24.49 -24.72
C ALA A 19 7.95 25.51 -23.62
N GLY A 20 6.66 25.81 -23.45
CA GLY A 20 6.16 26.43 -22.23
C GLY A 20 6.52 25.50 -21.08
N ALA A 21 7.56 25.84 -20.34
CA ALA A 21 7.94 25.14 -19.13
C ALA A 21 6.73 25.17 -18.18
N LEU A 22 6.13 24.01 -17.94
CA LEU A 22 5.18 23.83 -16.83
C LEU A 22 5.88 24.34 -15.57
N PRO A 23 5.25 25.24 -14.77
CA PRO A 23 5.85 25.66 -13.52
C PRO A 23 5.92 24.42 -12.62
N HIS A 24 7.14 23.92 -12.41
CA HIS A 24 7.41 22.95 -11.36
C HIS A 24 6.81 23.52 -10.06
N PRO A 25 5.97 22.76 -9.33
CA PRO A 25 5.48 23.22 -8.04
C PRO A 25 6.71 23.50 -7.17
N ARG A 26 6.96 24.78 -6.91
CA ARG A 26 8.05 25.23 -6.02
C ARG A 26 7.77 24.59 -4.68
N THR A 27 8.48 23.49 -4.40
CA THR A 27 8.43 22.84 -3.11
C THR A 27 9.25 23.73 -2.20
N ASP A 28 8.58 24.59 -1.42
CA ASP A 28 9.22 25.48 -0.46
C ASP A 28 9.95 24.62 0.59
N PRO A 29 11.30 24.66 0.64
CA PRO A 29 12.08 23.82 1.56
C PRO A 29 11.91 24.23 3.03
N GLY A 30 11.27 25.37 3.32
CA GLY A 30 11.08 25.92 4.65
C GLY A 30 9.77 25.52 5.32
N LYS A 31 8.82 24.89 4.62
CA LYS A 31 7.58 24.43 5.25
C LYS A 31 7.83 23.09 5.96
N PRO A 32 7.78 23.02 7.31
CA PRO A 32 7.86 21.74 8.00
C PRO A 32 6.73 20.86 7.48
N ARG A 33 7.09 19.67 6.99
CA ARG A 33 6.10 18.64 6.66
C ARG A 33 5.23 18.49 7.90
N ARG A 34 3.94 18.82 7.81
CA ARG A 34 2.99 18.58 8.90
C ARG A 34 3.19 17.13 9.32
N PRO A 35 3.44 16.83 10.60
CA PRO A 35 3.49 15.46 11.07
C PRO A 35 2.18 14.81 10.66
N GLY A 36 2.21 13.99 9.62
CA GLY A 36 1.05 13.25 9.19
C GLY A 36 0.75 12.31 10.32
N HIS A 37 -0.26 12.61 11.14
CA HIS A 37 -0.72 11.67 12.15
C HIS A 37 -0.97 10.34 11.45
N PRO A 38 -0.29 9.24 11.87
CA PRO A 38 -0.56 7.93 11.32
C PRO A 38 -2.02 7.61 11.56
N ARG A 39 -2.86 7.75 10.52
CA ARG A 39 -4.28 7.44 10.60
C ARG A 39 -4.48 6.01 10.18
N ALA A 40 -5.20 5.27 11.00
CA ALA A 40 -5.74 3.98 10.60
C ALA A 40 -6.62 4.20 9.35
N PRO A 41 -6.48 3.36 8.31
CA PRO A 41 -7.42 3.38 7.20
C PRO A 41 -8.82 3.05 7.73
N GLN A 42 -9.79 3.89 7.37
CA GLN A 42 -11.19 3.68 7.76
C GLN A 42 -11.90 2.67 6.86
N HIS A 43 -11.42 2.50 5.62
CA HIS A 43 -11.97 1.58 4.63
C HIS A 43 -10.83 0.91 3.86
N CYS A 44 -10.94 -0.41 3.67
CA CYS A 44 -10.02 -1.20 2.86
C CYS A 44 -10.83 -2.15 1.98
N THR A 45 -10.38 -2.36 0.74
CA THR A 45 -10.95 -3.37 -0.16
C THR A 45 -10.16 -4.65 -0.08
N VAL A 46 -10.84 -5.80 -0.15
CA VAL A 46 -10.20 -7.11 -0.21
C VAL A 46 -9.42 -7.23 -1.53
N GLY A 47 -8.12 -7.47 -1.42
CA GLY A 47 -7.25 -7.79 -2.55
C GLY A 47 -7.17 -9.29 -2.79
N TYR A 48 -6.24 -9.72 -3.64
CA TYR A 48 -5.95 -11.13 -3.86
C TYR A 48 -4.45 -11.43 -3.78
N GLY A 49 -4.13 -12.63 -3.31
CA GLY A 49 -2.82 -13.28 -3.39
C GLY A 49 -2.92 -14.60 -4.14
N TYR A 50 -1.80 -15.32 -4.24
CA TYR A 50 -1.73 -16.64 -4.87
C TYR A 50 -1.06 -17.64 -3.92
N TYR A 51 -1.45 -18.91 -4.00
CA TYR A 51 -0.64 -19.98 -3.42
C TYR A 51 0.68 -20.09 -4.20
N PRO A 52 1.82 -20.39 -3.56
CA PRO A 52 3.12 -20.47 -4.23
C PRO A 52 3.16 -21.54 -5.35
N ASP A 53 2.34 -22.59 -5.24
CA ASP A 53 2.33 -23.72 -6.18
C ASP A 53 1.03 -23.83 -7.00
N SER A 54 0.13 -22.85 -6.89
CA SER A 54 -1.05 -22.80 -7.74
C SER A 54 -1.41 -21.37 -8.12
N HIS A 55 -1.88 -21.18 -9.36
CA HIS A 55 -2.42 -19.90 -9.82
C HIS A 55 -3.80 -19.57 -9.19
N GLN A 56 -4.18 -20.27 -8.13
CA GLN A 56 -5.43 -20.04 -7.41
C GLN A 56 -5.36 -18.70 -6.67
N ARG A 57 -6.34 -17.83 -6.93
CA ARG A 57 -6.49 -16.57 -6.21
C ARG A 57 -7.10 -16.81 -4.83
N ILE A 58 -6.56 -16.13 -3.83
CA ILE A 58 -7.02 -16.18 -2.44
C ILE A 58 -7.33 -14.74 -1.98
N PRO A 59 -8.47 -14.49 -1.32
CA PRO A 59 -8.76 -13.17 -0.76
C PRO A 59 -7.69 -12.78 0.28
N THR A 60 -7.24 -11.53 0.24
CA THR A 60 -6.18 -11.04 1.14
C THR A 60 -6.51 -9.63 1.65
N LEU A 61 -6.34 -9.44 2.96
CA LEU A 61 -6.38 -8.14 3.62
C LEU A 61 -4.97 -7.73 4.03
N ARG A 62 -4.55 -6.51 3.69
CA ARG A 62 -3.22 -5.99 4.04
C ARG A 62 -3.36 -4.68 4.81
N LEU A 63 -3.02 -4.72 6.10
CA LEU A 63 -2.95 -3.56 6.97
C LEU A 63 -1.47 -3.23 7.24
N ARG A 64 -1.05 -1.98 7.04
CA ARG A 64 0.32 -1.53 7.29
C ARG A 64 0.33 -0.09 7.80
N GLY A 65 1.29 0.22 8.68
CA GLY A 65 1.62 1.59 9.07
C GLY A 65 1.88 1.71 10.57
N ARG A 66 2.44 2.86 10.97
CA ARG A 66 2.76 3.17 12.38
C ARG A 66 1.54 3.18 13.29
N TRP A 67 0.34 3.34 12.74
CA TRP A 67 -0.91 3.28 13.50
C TRP A 67 -1.18 1.88 14.10
N LEU A 68 -0.67 0.79 13.49
CA LEU A 68 -0.74 -0.56 14.07
C LEU A 68 0.11 -0.66 15.33
N GLU A 69 1.34 -0.13 15.28
CA GLU A 69 2.25 -0.10 16.43
C GLU A 69 1.66 0.72 17.59
N GLN A 70 0.99 1.83 17.30
CA GLN A 70 0.30 2.66 18.30
C GLN A 70 -0.85 1.93 19.01
N LEU A 71 -1.45 0.93 18.36
CA LEU A 71 -2.48 0.06 18.93
C LEU A 71 -1.89 -1.20 19.60
N GLY A 72 -0.56 -1.35 19.65
CA GLY A 72 0.10 -2.50 20.27
C GLY A 72 0.34 -3.69 19.32
N PHE A 73 0.01 -3.57 18.04
CA PHE A 73 0.33 -4.57 17.01
C PHE A 73 1.80 -4.43 16.58
N THR A 74 2.70 -4.71 17.51
CA THR A 74 4.15 -4.70 17.27
C THR A 74 4.63 -6.06 16.77
N ILE A 75 5.86 -6.10 16.28
CA ILE A 75 6.47 -7.35 15.82
C ILE A 75 6.62 -8.29 17.02
N GLY A 76 6.10 -9.51 16.89
CA GLY A 76 6.13 -10.50 17.96
C GLY A 76 4.90 -10.48 18.89
N SER A 77 4.00 -9.49 18.79
CA SER A 77 2.75 -9.50 19.56
C SER A 77 1.89 -10.71 19.20
N ARG A 78 1.36 -11.40 20.21
CA ARG A 78 0.33 -12.43 20.04
C ARG A 78 -1.02 -11.75 19.77
N LEU A 79 -1.83 -12.35 18.91
CA LEU A 79 -3.13 -11.80 18.51
C LEU A 79 -4.25 -12.81 18.78
N HIS A 80 -5.42 -12.29 19.14
CA HIS A 80 -6.67 -13.05 19.16
C HIS A 80 -7.51 -12.65 17.95
N ILE A 81 -7.95 -13.65 17.18
CA ILE A 81 -8.76 -13.47 15.99
C ILE A 81 -10.14 -14.10 16.25
N ARG A 82 -11.20 -13.31 16.06
CA ARG A 82 -12.59 -13.76 16.17
C ARG A 82 -13.34 -13.44 14.88
N MET A 83 -14.17 -14.37 14.45
CA MET A 83 -14.99 -14.24 13.24
C MET A 83 -16.46 -14.40 13.60
N ARG A 84 -17.32 -13.49 13.12
CA ARG A 84 -18.77 -13.57 13.32
C ARG A 84 -19.51 -12.85 12.21
N ASN A 85 -20.44 -13.53 11.53
CA ASN A 85 -21.43 -12.92 10.62
C ASN A 85 -20.87 -11.82 9.67
N GLY A 86 -19.70 -12.03 9.06
CA GLY A 86 -19.08 -11.06 8.14
C GLY A 86 -18.10 -10.07 8.80
N GLU A 87 -17.92 -10.17 10.12
CA GLU A 87 -16.93 -9.42 10.88
C GLU A 87 -15.69 -10.27 11.16
N LEU A 88 -14.52 -9.65 11.00
CA LEU A 88 -13.24 -10.16 11.44
C LEU A 88 -12.67 -9.18 12.48
N VAL A 89 -12.67 -9.59 13.74
CA VAL A 89 -12.12 -8.81 14.84
C VAL A 89 -10.74 -9.35 15.18
N VAL A 90 -9.75 -8.46 15.17
CA VAL A 90 -8.36 -8.79 15.54
C VAL A 90 -7.97 -7.91 16.71
N THR A 91 -7.54 -8.51 17.81
CA THR A 91 -7.09 -7.81 19.02
C THR A 91 -5.71 -8.30 19.44
N VAL A 92 -4.92 -7.44 20.08
CA VAL A 92 -3.68 -7.86 20.75
C VAL A 92 -4.06 -8.73 21.95
N ALA A 93 -3.38 -9.86 22.10
CA ALA A 93 -3.56 -10.72 23.26
C ALA A 93 -2.88 -10.08 24.47
N ASP A 94 -3.57 -10.04 25.61
CA ASP A 94 -2.94 -9.68 26.86
C ASP A 94 -2.13 -10.89 27.36
N ASP A 95 -0.81 -10.72 27.54
CA ASP A 95 0.05 -11.78 28.07
C ASP A 95 -0.19 -12.01 29.59
N GLY A 96 -1.11 -11.27 30.21
CA GLY A 96 -1.30 -11.16 31.65
C GLY A 96 -2.53 -11.84 32.25
N GLU A 97 -3.35 -12.58 31.48
CA GLU A 97 -4.38 -13.43 32.10
C GLU A 97 -3.86 -14.86 32.28
N LYS A 98 -3.38 -15.09 33.51
CA LYS A 98 -3.38 -16.38 34.21
C LYS A 98 -4.51 -17.27 33.67
N ALA A 99 -4.18 -18.51 33.33
CA ALA A 99 -5.17 -19.57 33.29
C ALA A 99 -6.13 -19.44 34.49
N PRO A 100 -7.46 -19.60 34.32
CA PRO A 100 -8.33 -19.76 35.46
C PRO A 100 -7.96 -21.07 36.16
N ASP A 101 -7.06 -20.94 37.14
CA ASP A 101 -6.95 -21.89 38.23
C ASP A 101 -8.21 -21.77 39.08
N LYS A 102 -9.26 -22.47 38.63
CA LYS A 102 -10.36 -22.98 39.46
C LYS A 102 -10.65 -24.39 38.95
N ALA A 103 -9.95 -25.37 39.51
CA ALA A 103 -10.27 -26.05 40.77
C ALA A 103 -11.16 -27.28 40.51
N ALA A 104 -10.50 -28.44 40.63
CA ALA A 104 -10.96 -29.69 41.22
C ALA A 104 -12.48 -29.99 41.29
N ASN A 105 -12.78 -31.21 40.83
CA ASN A 105 -13.78 -32.15 41.37
C ASN A 105 -15.26 -31.82 41.18
N ASN A 106 -15.89 -32.57 40.27
CA ASN A 106 -16.96 -33.50 40.65
C ASN A 106 -17.04 -34.65 39.64
#